data_AF-A0A084IQJ7-F1
#
_entry.id   AF-A0A084IQJ7-F1
#
_cell.length_a   1.000
_cell.length_b   1.000
_cell.length_c   1.000
_cell.angle_alpha   90.00
_cell.angle_beta   90.00
_cell.angle_gamma   90.00
#
_symmetry.space_group_name_H-M   'P 1'
#
loop_
_entity.id
_entity.type
_entity.pdbx_description
1 polymer ?
#
loop_
_entity_poly.entity_id
_entity_poly.type
_entity_poly.pdbx_seq_one_letter_code
_entity_poly.pdbx_strand_id
1 'polypeptide(L)'
;MSVTDPHRLPSSHIDIGGVALPREQLASVLPDIERFEAHLTDALAVDSHMSNGDGSVPSYVQKWSEERLAHVVATLKELGSLREQLGQQKIGPATPGGEGPKMDDKPN
;
A
#
# COMPACT_ATOMS: atom_id res chain seq x y z
N MET A 1 -6.72 34.94 -20.42
CA MET A 1 -6.84 34.60 -18.98
C MET A 1 -8.27 34.14 -18.74
N SER A 2 -8.53 32.83 -18.69
CA SER A 2 -9.88 32.32 -18.42
C SER A 2 -9.84 30.91 -17.81
N VAL A 3 -10.47 30.82 -16.64
CA VAL A 3 -11.08 29.67 -15.95
C VAL A 3 -10.15 28.55 -15.45
N THR A 4 -9.36 28.85 -14.42
CA THR A 4 -9.02 27.82 -13.43
C THR A 4 -10.26 27.59 -12.58
N ASP A 5 -11.03 26.57 -12.91
CA ASP A 5 -12.12 26.06 -12.07
C ASP A 5 -11.52 25.55 -10.73
N PRO A 6 -11.89 26.12 -9.57
CA PRO A 6 -11.35 25.71 -8.27
C PRO A 6 -12.10 24.52 -7.64
N HIS A 7 -12.98 23.82 -8.37
CA HIS A 7 -13.82 22.74 -7.84
C HIS A 7 -13.76 21.42 -8.61
N ARG A 8 -12.84 21.26 -9.56
CA ARG A 8 -12.41 19.93 -9.99
C ARG A 8 -11.60 19.33 -8.84
N LEU A 9 -12.28 18.66 -7.91
CA LEU A 9 -11.68 17.83 -6.87
C LEU A 9 -10.47 17.12 -7.48
N PRO A 10 -9.24 17.41 -7.03
CA PRO A 10 -8.10 16.70 -7.56
C PRO A 10 -8.30 15.24 -7.15
N SER A 11 -8.64 14.38 -8.10
CA SER A 11 -8.49 12.92 -8.03
C SER A 11 -7.00 12.57 -7.93
N SER A 12 -6.25 13.32 -7.13
CA SER A 12 -4.82 13.21 -6.95
C SER A 12 -4.50 12.23 -5.84
N HIS A 13 -5.49 11.66 -5.14
CA HIS A 13 -5.26 10.63 -4.12
C HIS A 13 -6.03 9.36 -4.47
N ILE A 14 -5.34 8.24 -4.41
CA ILE A 14 -5.85 6.90 -4.65
C ILE A 14 -5.88 6.17 -3.31
N ASP A 15 -7.04 5.62 -2.96
CA ASP A 15 -7.19 4.84 -1.73
C ASP A 15 -6.74 3.40 -1.95
N ILE A 16 -5.72 2.97 -1.21
CA ILE A 16 -5.15 1.61 -1.29
C ILE A 16 -5.65 0.70 -0.15
N GLY A 17 -6.90 0.89 0.27
CA GLY A 17 -7.54 0.12 1.32
C GLY A 17 -7.26 0.68 2.71
N GLY A 18 -7.67 1.94 2.92
CA GLY A 18 -7.56 2.63 4.22
C GLY A 18 -6.39 3.61 4.33
N VAL A 19 -5.60 3.76 3.27
CA VAL A 19 -4.59 4.82 3.14
C VAL A 19 -4.79 5.49 1.78
N ALA A 20 -5.05 6.79 1.80
CA ALA A 20 -5.13 7.60 0.60
C ALA A 20 -3.73 8.16 0.27
N LEU A 21 -3.14 7.69 -0.84
CA LEU A 21 -1.83 8.16 -1.30
C LEU A 21 -1.93 9.02 -2.55
N PRO A 22 -1.05 10.03 -2.71
CA PRO A 22 -1.06 10.84 -3.91
C PRO A 22 -0.68 10.01 -5.14
N ARG A 23 -1.45 10.16 -6.22
CA ARG A 23 -1.29 9.50 -7.51
C ARG A 23 0.13 9.66 -8.06
N GLU A 24 0.75 10.83 -7.87
CA GLU A 24 2.11 11.10 -8.31
C GLU A 24 3.17 10.25 -7.59
N GLN A 25 2.97 9.98 -6.28
CA GLN A 25 3.85 9.07 -5.54
C GLN A 25 3.68 7.64 -6.03
N LEU A 26 2.43 7.21 -6.25
CA LEU A 26 2.15 5.89 -6.81
C LEU A 26 2.76 5.74 -8.21
N ALA A 27 2.67 6.77 -9.07
CA ALA A 27 3.24 6.77 -10.41
C ALA A 27 4.77 6.73 -10.42
N SER A 28 5.41 7.16 -9.32
CA SER A 28 6.87 7.11 -9.19
C SER A 28 7.41 5.72 -8.83
N VAL A 29 6.55 4.86 -8.27
CA VAL A 29 6.94 3.52 -7.79
C VAL A 29 6.29 2.39 -8.58
N LEU A 30 5.12 2.65 -9.17
CA LEU A 30 4.41 1.70 -10.01
C LEU A 30 4.85 1.84 -11.47
N PRO A 31 5.13 0.72 -12.17
CA PRO A 31 5.49 0.76 -13.58
C PRO A 31 4.31 1.17 -14.48
N ASP A 32 3.07 0.89 -14.05
CA ASP A 32 1.85 1.21 -14.79
C ASP A 32 0.71 1.57 -13.83
N ILE A 33 0.52 2.87 -13.62
CA ILE A 33 -0.50 3.40 -12.73
C ILE A 33 -1.92 3.25 -13.28
N GLU A 34 -2.10 3.29 -14.60
CA GLU A 34 -3.43 3.17 -15.20
C GLU A 34 -3.97 1.74 -15.04
N ARG A 35 -3.10 0.74 -15.26
CA ARG A 35 -3.41 -0.66 -15.00
C ARG A 35 -3.69 -0.92 -13.52
N PHE A 36 -2.91 -0.30 -12.63
CA PHE A 36 -3.11 -0.40 -11.18
C PHE A 36 -4.47 0.17 -10.78
N GLU A 37 -4.78 1.41 -11.18
CA GLU A 37 -6.04 2.09 -10.87
C GLU A 37 -7.26 1.33 -11.42
N ALA A 38 -7.16 0.82 -12.65
CA ALA A 38 -8.23 0.03 -13.28
C ALA A 38 -8.55 -1.27 -12.53
N HIS A 39 -7.57 -1.90 -11.87
CA HIS A 39 -7.72 -3.17 -11.16
C HIS A 39 -7.71 -3.02 -9.63
N LEU A 40 -7.55 -1.80 -9.12
CA LEU A 40 -7.46 -1.52 -7.69
C LEU A 40 -8.75 -1.89 -6.96
N THR A 41 -9.91 -1.52 -7.52
CA THR A 41 -11.20 -1.84 -6.91
C THR A 41 -11.40 -3.35 -6.78
N ASP A 42 -11.05 -4.11 -7.81
CA ASP A 42 -11.11 -5.57 -7.80
C ASP A 42 -10.12 -6.16 -6.77
N ALA A 43 -8.88 -5.66 -6.76
CA ALA A 43 -7.86 -6.08 -5.82
C ALA A 43 -8.29 -5.84 -4.36
N LEU A 44 -8.81 -4.65 -4.04
CA LEU A 44 -9.28 -4.33 -2.69
C LEU A 44 -10.48 -5.17 -2.27
N ALA A 45 -11.40 -5.46 -3.19
CA ALA A 45 -12.52 -6.35 -2.91
C ALA A 45 -12.03 -7.76 -2.56
N VAL A 46 -11.05 -8.29 -3.31
CA VAL A 46 -10.43 -9.59 -3.04
C VAL A 46 -9.65 -9.57 -1.71
N ASP A 47 -8.82 -8.55 -1.47
CA ASP A 47 -8.05 -8.35 -0.24
C ASP A 47 -8.96 -8.33 0.99
N SER A 48 -10.03 -7.54 0.94
CA SER A 48 -11.01 -7.43 2.02
C SER A 48 -11.73 -8.76 2.25
N HIS A 49 -12.11 -9.47 1.19
CA HIS A 49 -12.77 -10.77 1.33
C HIS A 49 -11.84 -11.82 1.91
N MET A 50 -10.59 -11.88 1.45
CA MET A 50 -9.58 -12.80 1.97
C MET A 50 -9.24 -12.48 3.44
N SER A 51 -9.13 -11.19 3.80
CA SER A 51 -8.86 -10.78 5.18
C SER A 51 -10.02 -11.10 6.14
N ASN A 52 -11.26 -11.07 5.67
CA ASN A 52 -12.44 -11.42 6.47
C ASN A 52 -12.76 -12.93 6.45
N GLY A 53 -12.32 -13.64 5.41
CA GLY A 53 -12.65 -15.05 5.15
C GLY A 53 -11.52 -16.03 5.45
N ASP A 54 -10.62 -15.72 6.38
CA ASP A 54 -9.49 -16.58 6.80
C ASP A 54 -8.56 -16.98 5.63
N GLY A 55 -8.35 -16.06 4.68
CA GLY A 55 -7.53 -16.31 3.48
C GLY A 55 -8.28 -17.01 2.33
N SER A 56 -9.59 -17.20 2.44
CA SER A 56 -10.38 -17.82 1.38
C SER A 56 -10.51 -16.92 0.15
N VAL A 57 -10.17 -17.46 -1.02
CA VAL A 57 -10.34 -16.76 -2.30
C VAL A 57 -11.83 -16.69 -2.66
N PRO A 58 -12.36 -15.49 -2.98
CA PRO A 58 -13.77 -15.35 -3.32
C PRO A 58 -14.15 -16.15 -4.58
N SER A 59 -15.34 -16.76 -4.55
CA SER A 59 -15.81 -17.60 -5.67
C SER A 59 -16.08 -16.82 -6.96
N TYR A 60 -16.32 -15.50 -6.88
CA TYR A 60 -16.50 -14.66 -8.06
C TYR A 60 -15.23 -14.49 -8.88
N VAL A 61 -14.06 -14.60 -8.23
CA VAL A 61 -12.73 -14.53 -8.88
C VAL A 61 -12.54 -15.72 -9.82
N GLN A 62 -13.14 -16.87 -9.52
CA GLN A 62 -13.10 -18.07 -10.37
C GLN A 62 -13.81 -17.87 -11.73
N LYS A 63 -14.62 -16.82 -11.88
CA LYS A 63 -15.31 -16.48 -13.13
C LYS A 63 -14.50 -15.48 -13.99
N TRP A 64 -13.36 -15.00 -13.50
CA TRP A 64 -12.55 -14.04 -14.23
C TRP A 64 -11.60 -14.76 -15.20
N SER A 65 -11.30 -14.10 -16.32
CA SER A 65 -10.29 -14.55 -17.26
C SER A 65 -8.91 -14.57 -16.61
N GLU A 66 -8.04 -15.48 -17.04
CA GLU A 66 -6.65 -15.58 -16.55
C GLU A 66 -5.88 -14.26 -16.68
N GLU A 67 -6.11 -13.51 -17.75
CA GLU A 67 -5.51 -12.19 -17.95
C GLU A 67 -5.92 -11.19 -16.86
N ARG A 68 -7.22 -11.13 -16.54
CA ARG A 68 -7.74 -10.29 -15.45
C ARG A 68 -7.18 -10.71 -14.10
N LEU A 69 -7.10 -12.03 -13.85
CA LEU A 69 -6.50 -12.56 -12.63
C LEU A 69 -5.03 -12.16 -12.51
N ALA A 70 -4.25 -12.24 -13.58
CA ALA A 70 -2.85 -11.83 -13.59
C ALA A 70 -2.71 -10.34 -13.23
N HIS A 71 -3.54 -9.47 -13.80
CA HIS A 71 -3.53 -8.04 -13.48
C HIS A 71 -3.96 -7.74 -12.03
N VAL A 72 -4.97 -8.42 -11.51
CA VAL A 72 -5.41 -8.25 -10.11
C VAL A 72 -4.35 -8.76 -9.14
N VAL A 73 -3.74 -9.93 -9.41
CA VAL A 73 -2.65 -10.48 -8.57
C VAL A 73 -1.42 -9.58 -8.59
N ALA A 74 -1.06 -9.02 -9.74
CA ALA A 74 0.03 -8.04 -9.83
C ALA A 74 -0.28 -6.79 -8.98
N THR A 75 -1.52 -6.29 -9.07
CA THR A 75 -1.99 -5.14 -8.30
C THR A 75 -1.97 -5.42 -6.78
N LEU A 76 -2.38 -6.62 -6.36
CA LEU A 76 -2.31 -7.07 -4.97
C LEU A 76 -0.87 -7.14 -4.44
N LYS A 77 0.07 -7.64 -5.25
CA LYS A 77 1.50 -7.66 -4.87
C LYS A 77 2.06 -6.27 -4.70
N GLU A 78 1.79 -5.37 -5.64
CA GLU A 78 2.20 -3.96 -5.56
C GLU A 78 1.59 -3.27 -4.34
N LEU A 79 0.30 -3.52 -4.04
CA LEU A 79 -0.35 -3.05 -2.81
C LEU A 79 0.36 -3.54 -1.56
N GLY A 80 0.72 -4.82 -1.50
CA GLY A 80 1.48 -5.39 -0.39
C GLY A 80 2.82 -4.68 -0.20
N SER A 81 3.60 -4.54 -1.29
CA SER A 81 4.89 -3.85 -1.26
C SER A 81 4.75 -2.37 -0.87
N LEU A 82 3.72 -1.66 -1.34
CA LEU A 82 3.41 -0.29 -0.95
C LEU A 82 3.11 -0.19 0.54
N ARG A 83 2.22 -1.06 1.06
CA ARG A 83 1.88 -1.11 2.49
C ARG A 83 3.10 -1.41 3.35
N GLU A 84 3.96 -2.34 2.92
CA GLU A 84 5.22 -2.65 3.60
C GLU A 84 6.17 -1.43 3.61
N GLN A 85 6.35 -0.74 2.48
CA GLN A 85 7.17 0.47 2.40
C GLN A 85 6.64 1.59 3.31
N LEU A 86 5.32 1.80 3.33
CA LEU A 86 4.68 2.79 4.22
C LEU A 86 4.81 2.39 5.70
N GLY A 87 4.67 1.11 6.01
CA GLY A 87 4.87 0.55 7.35
C GLY A 87 6.31 0.74 7.84
N GLN A 88 7.29 0.52 6.96
CA GLN A 88 8.70 0.77 7.23
C GLN A 88 9.00 2.27 7.40
N GLN A 89 8.32 3.16 6.64
CA GLN A 89 8.49 4.61 6.80
C GLN A 89 7.88 5.15 8.10
N LYS A 90 6.95 4.44 8.74
CA LYS A 90 6.33 4.86 10.01
C LYS A 90 7.09 4.39 11.26
N ILE A 91 8.20 3.65 11.12
CA ILE A 91 9.02 3.23 12.26
C ILE A 91 10.51 3.40 11.94
N GLY A 92 11.01 4.61 12.15
CA GLY A 92 12.40 4.82 12.55
C GLY A 92 12.43 5.82 13.70
N PRO A 93 13.10 5.55 14.85
CA PRO A 93 14.11 4.53 15.08
C PRO A 93 13.76 3.58 16.25
N ALA A 94 13.92 2.27 16.07
CA ALA A 94 14.29 1.44 17.21
C ALA A 94 15.81 1.55 17.38
N THR A 95 16.26 2.66 17.97
CA THR A 95 17.51 2.67 18.72
C THR A 95 17.30 1.69 19.88
N PRO A 96 18.08 0.60 20.05
CA PRO A 96 18.27 0.05 21.37
C PRO A 96 19.22 1.01 22.10
N GLY A 97 18.67 2.14 22.55
CA GLY A 97 19.34 3.03 23.47
C GLY A 97 19.26 2.40 24.85
N GLY A 98 20.40 1.91 25.33
CA GLY A 98 20.75 1.90 26.75
C GLY A 98 19.90 1.03 27.68
N GLU A 99 20.34 -0.20 27.90
CA GLU A 99 20.42 -0.68 29.28
C GLU A 99 21.69 -1.52 29.47
N GLY A 100 22.56 -0.97 30.29
CA GLY A 100 23.75 -1.60 30.83
C GLY A 100 24.46 -0.61 31.74
N PRO A 101 23.85 -0.14 32.85
CA PRO A 101 24.64 0.49 33.90
C PRO A 101 25.38 -0.64 34.62
N LYS A 102 26.70 -0.80 34.41
CA LYS A 102 27.49 -1.57 35.38
C LYS A 102 28.99 -1.23 35.39
N MET A 103 29.33 -0.52 36.47
CA MET A 103 30.55 -0.64 37.27
C MET A 103 31.78 0.13 36.78
N ASP A 104 31.79 1.40 37.21
CA ASP A 104 32.83 2.00 38.05
C ASP A 104 34.26 1.46 37.88
N ASP A 105 35.02 2.22 37.08
CA ASP A 105 36.46 2.39 37.23
C ASP A 105 36.74 2.91 38.66
N LYS A 106 37.40 2.09 39.48
CA LYS A 106 38.01 2.54 40.73
C LYS A 106 39.46 2.06 40.78
N PRO A 107 40.44 2.96 40.60
CA PRO A 107 41.83 2.67 40.88
C PRO A 107 42.10 2.87 42.38
N ASN A 108 42.65 1.86 43.05
CA ASN A 108 43.56 2.03 44.19
C ASN A 108 44.38 0.76 44.43
#